data_AF-A0A521KS44-F1
#
_entry.id   AF-A0A521KS44-F1
#
_cell.length_a   1.000
_cell.length_b   1.000
_cell.length_c   1.000
_cell.angle_alpha   90.00
_cell.angle_beta   90.00
_cell.angle_gamma   90.00
#
_symmetry.space_group_name_H-M   'P 1'
#
loop_
_entity.id
_entity.type
_entity.pdbx_description
1 polymer ?
#
loop_
_entity_poly.entity_id
_entity_poly.type
_entity_poly.pdbx_seq_one_letter_code
_entity_poly.pdbx_strand_id
1 'polypeptide(L)'
;MTSPVPRINAGEWRPILALLLCLAVTLGWAGATWADQAQHEGHESADPGAKPDAFGAQEAAPADHSAHQSASHGDGHEDAHAGHGTGPVDEAGTFVRGGFTRAEEKAYSLFMHRSCGLALIGLGLLILADRLTQRRHGAIRKGMGIIWLLMGVHILWNADPTDWPVVGTFMESLHRPGSSEWLQHKVLSLIPMAIGLYAVLVPRREKPNPSAGFVMAAILALGGIALLYHEHEHSPGMDMALIVKQHTMMAMTALFIAAGWLADSLERLSWKPKFYLVPIGLILIGLELAIYTE
;
A
#
# COMPACT_ATOMS: atom_id res chain seq x y z
N MET A 1 20.74 28.81 45.90
CA MET A 1 20.53 27.40 45.51
C MET A 1 20.22 27.38 44.02
N THR A 2 21.22 27.11 43.19
CA THR A 2 21.05 26.96 41.74
C THR A 2 20.76 25.50 41.43
N SER A 3 19.57 25.19 40.93
CA SER A 3 19.21 23.86 40.45
C SER A 3 20.15 23.45 39.31
N PRO A 4 20.69 22.22 39.31
CA PRO A 4 21.56 21.76 38.24
C PRO A 4 20.78 21.68 36.93
N VAL A 5 21.31 22.30 35.88
CA VAL A 5 20.78 22.19 34.51
C VAL A 5 20.90 20.73 34.07
N PRO A 6 19.81 20.08 33.65
CA PRO A 6 19.86 18.70 33.18
C PRO A 6 20.73 18.61 31.93
N ARG A 7 21.82 17.83 32.01
CA ARG A 7 22.66 17.50 30.84
C ARG A 7 21.93 16.45 30.01
N ILE A 8 21.42 16.86 28.85
CA ILE A 8 20.92 15.94 27.84
C ILE A 8 22.13 15.16 27.30
N ASN A 9 22.10 13.84 27.43
CA ASN A 9 23.21 12.97 27.02
C ASN A 9 23.23 12.84 25.49
N ALA A 10 24.40 12.99 24.87
CA ALA A 10 24.58 12.95 23.41
C ALA A 10 24.06 11.65 22.74
N GLY A 11 23.87 10.56 23.51
CA GLY A 11 23.30 9.31 23.04
C GLY A 11 21.78 9.33 22.76
N GLU A 12 21.04 10.35 23.21
CA GLU A 12 19.58 10.43 23.02
C GLU A 12 19.17 10.94 21.62
N TRP A 13 20.09 11.55 20.87
CA TRP A 13 19.79 12.13 19.55
C TRP A 13 19.72 11.12 18.40
N ARG A 14 20.40 9.97 18.53
CA ARG A 14 20.47 8.96 17.46
C ARG A 14 19.09 8.40 17.05
N PRO A 15 18.19 8.02 17.98
CA PRO A 15 16.85 7.59 17.60
C PRO A 15 15.98 8.74 17.06
N ILE A 16 16.19 9.97 17.55
CA ILE A 16 15.46 11.16 17.09
C ILE A 16 15.85 11.50 15.64
N LEU A 17 17.14 11.42 15.30
CA LEU A 17 17.63 11.63 13.94
C LEU A 17 17.11 10.58 12.95
N ALA A 18 17.10 9.30 13.33
CA ALA A 18 16.55 8.24 12.49
C ALA A 18 15.06 8.47 12.20
N LEU A 19 14.31 8.93 13.21
CA LEU A 19 12.90 9.32 13.08
C LEU A 19 12.66 10.53 12.22
N LEU A 20 13.45 11.58 12.40
CA LEU A 20 13.33 12.80 11.58
C LEU A 20 13.61 12.47 10.12
N LEU A 21 14.55 11.55 9.86
CA LEU A 21 14.81 11.04 8.52
C LEU A 21 13.61 10.24 7.98
N CYS A 22 13.05 9.30 8.74
CA CYS A 22 11.86 8.56 8.34
C CYS A 22 10.65 9.47 8.10
N LEU A 23 10.39 10.41 9.02
CA LEU A 23 9.29 11.37 8.94
C LEU A 23 9.44 12.28 7.72
N ALA A 24 10.65 12.79 7.47
CA ALA A 24 10.93 13.62 6.31
C ALA A 24 10.72 12.86 4.99
N VAL A 25 11.14 11.58 4.93
CA VAL A 25 10.89 10.72 3.76
C VAL A 25 9.39 10.49 3.56
N THR A 26 8.63 10.23 4.63
CA THR A 26 7.18 9.99 4.51
C THR A 26 6.36 11.24 4.21
N LEU A 27 6.74 12.41 4.76
CA LEU A 27 6.09 13.68 4.44
C LEU A 27 6.43 14.14 3.01
N GLY A 28 7.67 13.89 2.57
CA GLY A 28 8.06 14.10 1.17
C GLY A 28 7.26 13.22 0.21
N TRP A 29 7.01 11.96 0.59
CA TRP A 29 6.20 11.02 -0.18
C TRP A 29 4.72 11.45 -0.25
N ALA A 30 4.08 11.79 0.88
CA ALA A 30 2.69 12.25 0.90
C ALA A 30 2.48 13.55 0.10
N GLY A 31 3.48 14.43 0.07
CA GLY A 31 3.45 15.63 -0.77
C GLY A 31 3.57 15.31 -2.27
N ALA A 32 4.35 14.29 -2.63
CA ALA A 32 4.52 13.87 -4.02
C ALA A 32 3.26 13.19 -4.58
N THR A 33 2.63 12.29 -3.82
CA THR A 33 1.39 11.61 -4.24
C THR A 33 0.21 12.58 -4.33
N TRP A 34 0.11 13.53 -3.39
CA TRP A 34 -0.93 14.58 -3.46
C TRP A 34 -0.77 15.50 -4.67
N ALA A 35 0.48 15.83 -5.04
CA ALA A 35 0.75 16.64 -6.23
C ALA A 35 0.38 15.91 -7.53
N ASP A 36 0.64 14.60 -7.61
CA ASP A 36 0.31 13.76 -8.76
C ASP A 36 -1.22 13.61 -8.91
N GLN A 37 -1.92 13.33 -7.81
CA GLN A 37 -3.38 13.26 -7.78
C GLN A 37 -4.04 14.58 -8.22
N ALA A 38 -3.53 15.73 -7.77
CA ALA A 38 -4.03 17.03 -8.16
C ALA A 38 -3.83 17.35 -9.66
N GLN A 39 -2.83 16.74 -10.30
CA GLN A 39 -2.61 16.88 -11.75
C GLN A 39 -3.60 16.05 -12.57
N HIS A 40 -4.00 14.88 -12.07
CA HIS A 40 -4.98 14.02 -12.73
C HIS A 40 -6.42 14.53 -12.58
N GLU A 41 -6.80 15.06 -11.41
CA GLU A 41 -8.14 15.65 -11.20
C GLU A 41 -8.36 16.94 -12.03
N GLY A 42 -7.29 17.64 -12.41
CA GLY A 42 -7.34 18.84 -13.25
C GLY A 42 -7.70 18.59 -14.72
N HIS A 43 -7.58 17.36 -15.21
CA HIS A 43 -7.83 17.01 -16.62
C HIS A 43 -9.26 16.51 -16.90
N GLU A 44 -10.05 16.15 -15.88
CA GLU A 44 -11.40 15.60 -16.05
C GLU A 44 -12.53 16.65 -16.04
N SER A 45 -12.25 17.92 -15.70
CA SER A 45 -13.31 18.93 -15.46
C SER A 45 -13.52 19.95 -16.59
N ALA A 46 -12.93 19.78 -17.77
CA ALA A 46 -13.10 20.70 -18.89
C ALA A 46 -13.63 20.00 -20.16
N ASP A 47 -14.92 19.68 -20.17
CA ASP A 47 -15.69 19.64 -21.42
C ASP A 47 -16.56 20.91 -21.53
N PRO A 48 -16.07 21.99 -22.17
CA PRO A 48 -16.86 23.19 -22.41
C PRO A 48 -17.76 23.06 -23.66
N GLY A 49 -17.96 21.84 -24.20
CA GLY A 49 -18.49 21.60 -25.54
C GLY A 49 -19.92 21.07 -25.66
N ALA A 50 -20.59 20.67 -24.57
CA ALA A 50 -21.93 20.11 -24.65
C ALA A 50 -22.98 21.19 -24.98
N LYS A 51 -23.28 21.37 -26.27
CA LYS A 51 -24.38 22.20 -26.77
C LYS A 51 -25.73 21.62 -26.33
N PRO A 52 -26.68 22.46 -25.90
CA PRO A 52 -28.04 22.03 -25.62
C PRO A 52 -28.82 21.90 -26.95
N ASP A 53 -29.21 20.67 -27.31
CA ASP A 53 -30.09 20.44 -28.44
C ASP A 53 -31.51 20.92 -28.10
N ALA A 54 -31.98 21.87 -28.91
CA ALA A 54 -33.28 22.48 -28.82
C ALA A 54 -34.36 21.57 -29.43
N PHE A 55 -35.42 21.33 -28.66
CA PHE A 55 -36.68 20.77 -29.15
C PHE A 55 -37.28 21.68 -30.23
N GLY A 56 -37.36 21.18 -31.46
CA GLY A 56 -38.01 21.82 -32.61
C GLY A 56 -39.24 21.05 -33.05
N ALA A 57 -40.35 21.77 -33.15
CA ALA A 57 -41.71 21.29 -33.37
C ALA A 57 -42.01 20.81 -34.80
N GLN A 58 -43.08 20.03 -34.85
CA GLN A 58 -43.80 19.46 -35.98
C GLN A 58 -44.61 20.54 -36.74
N GLU A 59 -44.44 20.69 -38.06
CA GLU A 59 -45.46 21.28 -38.94
C GLU A 59 -45.33 20.83 -40.43
N ALA A 60 -46.40 21.03 -41.18
CA ALA A 60 -46.96 20.22 -42.25
C ALA A 60 -46.42 20.44 -43.69
N ALA A 61 -46.83 19.51 -44.58
CA ALA A 61 -46.66 19.46 -46.04
C ALA A 61 -47.38 20.62 -46.80
N PRO A 62 -47.24 20.79 -48.14
CA PRO A 62 -47.75 19.83 -49.16
C PRO A 62 -46.98 19.68 -50.51
N ALA A 63 -47.26 18.53 -51.15
CA ALA A 63 -47.29 18.14 -52.57
C ALA A 63 -46.59 18.97 -53.68
N ASP A 64 -45.87 18.29 -54.60
CA ASP A 64 -46.43 17.98 -55.94
C ASP A 64 -45.63 16.94 -56.78
N HIS A 65 -46.34 16.36 -57.74
CA HIS A 65 -46.10 15.17 -58.57
C HIS A 65 -44.84 15.10 -59.47
N SER A 66 -44.30 13.89 -59.71
CA SER A 66 -44.34 13.19 -61.03
C SER A 66 -43.49 11.91 -61.07
N ALA A 67 -44.03 10.90 -61.75
CA ALA A 67 -43.55 9.53 -61.84
C ALA A 67 -42.44 9.32 -62.88
N HIS A 68 -41.57 8.31 -62.65
CA HIS A 68 -41.18 7.32 -63.67
C HIS A 68 -40.52 6.09 -63.03
N GLN A 69 -41.10 4.91 -63.29
CA GLN A 69 -40.47 3.58 -63.18
C GLN A 69 -39.29 3.51 -64.18
N SER A 70 -38.15 2.83 -63.99
CA SER A 70 -37.95 1.38 -63.86
C SER A 70 -36.44 1.08 -63.82
N ALA A 71 -36.08 -0.10 -63.30
CA ALA A 71 -34.88 -0.90 -63.61
C ALA A 71 -33.55 -0.65 -62.87
N SER A 72 -33.43 -1.36 -61.73
CA SER A 72 -32.34 -2.29 -61.37
C SER A 72 -30.90 -1.98 -61.82
N HIS A 73 -30.07 -1.55 -60.86
CA HIS A 73 -28.65 -1.88 -60.61
C HIS A 73 -28.47 -1.58 -59.11
N GLY A 74 -28.16 -2.54 -58.22
CA GLY A 74 -26.83 -3.13 -58.14
C GLY A 74 -25.92 -2.15 -57.38
N ASP A 75 -25.93 -2.19 -56.04
CA ASP A 75 -24.74 -2.13 -55.19
C ASP A 75 -25.14 -2.15 -53.71
N GLY A 76 -24.59 -3.14 -53.01
CA GLY A 76 -24.79 -3.37 -51.60
C GLY A 76 -23.91 -2.45 -50.76
N HIS A 77 -24.53 -1.83 -49.76
CA HIS A 77 -23.85 -1.42 -48.55
C HIS A 77 -24.55 -2.15 -47.40
N GLU A 78 -24.11 -3.39 -47.17
CA GLU A 78 -24.26 -4.05 -45.88
C GLU A 78 -23.35 -3.30 -44.91
N ASP A 79 -23.94 -2.40 -44.12
CA ASP A 79 -23.30 -1.87 -42.92
C ASP A 79 -23.15 -3.02 -41.92
N ALA A 80 -22.04 -3.74 -42.08
CA ALA A 80 -21.49 -4.63 -41.10
C ALA A 80 -21.16 -3.79 -39.85
N HIS A 81 -22.14 -3.66 -38.96
CA HIS A 81 -21.88 -3.38 -37.55
C HIS A 81 -21.08 -4.57 -37.01
N ALA A 82 -19.77 -4.49 -37.18
CA ALA A 82 -18.78 -5.34 -36.56
C ALA A 82 -19.13 -5.39 -35.07
N GLY A 83 -19.51 -6.58 -34.63
CA GLY A 83 -19.82 -6.85 -33.24
C GLY A 83 -18.67 -6.39 -32.38
N HIS A 84 -18.99 -5.58 -31.38
CA HIS A 84 -18.16 -5.47 -30.18
C HIS A 84 -18.01 -6.89 -29.62
N GLY A 85 -16.87 -7.50 -29.93
CA GLY A 85 -16.48 -8.79 -29.40
C GLY A 85 -16.31 -8.66 -27.90
N THR A 86 -17.38 -8.96 -27.16
CA THR A 86 -17.33 -9.39 -25.77
C THR A 86 -16.85 -10.84 -25.72
N GLY A 87 -15.75 -11.15 -26.42
CA GLY A 87 -15.07 -12.41 -26.21
C GLY A 87 -14.55 -12.43 -24.77
N PRO A 88 -14.53 -13.60 -24.10
CA PRO A 88 -13.85 -13.70 -22.81
C PRO A 88 -12.40 -13.25 -23.05
N VAL A 89 -12.02 -12.16 -22.40
CA VAL A 89 -10.63 -11.72 -22.40
C VAL A 89 -9.87 -12.84 -21.70
N ASP A 90 -9.16 -13.66 -22.48
CA ASP A 90 -8.39 -14.79 -21.97
C ASP A 90 -7.42 -14.28 -20.90
N GLU A 91 -7.74 -14.53 -19.62
CA GLU A 91 -6.95 -14.10 -18.46
C GLU A 91 -5.50 -14.63 -18.49
N ALA A 92 -5.24 -15.62 -19.34
CA ALA A 92 -3.93 -16.24 -19.52
C ALA A 92 -3.04 -15.58 -20.58
N GLY A 93 -3.57 -14.69 -21.44
CA GLY A 93 -2.88 -14.24 -22.66
C GLY A 93 -2.48 -12.77 -22.73
N THR A 94 -3.01 -11.91 -21.87
CA THR A 94 -2.71 -10.47 -21.91
C THR A 94 -1.43 -10.15 -21.13
N PHE A 95 -0.40 -9.71 -21.85
CA PHE A 95 0.80 -9.11 -21.27
C PHE A 95 0.45 -7.76 -20.65
N VAL A 96 0.80 -7.55 -19.39
CA VAL A 96 0.41 -6.34 -18.63
C VAL A 96 1.60 -5.42 -18.43
N ARG A 97 2.68 -5.88 -17.76
CA ARG A 97 3.88 -5.08 -17.50
C ARG A 97 5.17 -5.89 -17.67
N GLY A 98 6.17 -5.33 -18.36
CA GLY A 98 7.52 -5.90 -18.42
C GLY A 98 7.63 -7.31 -19.04
N GLY A 99 6.61 -7.76 -19.78
CA GLY A 99 6.57 -9.10 -20.39
C GLY A 99 5.95 -10.20 -19.53
N PHE A 100 5.39 -9.87 -18.36
CA PHE A 100 4.63 -10.82 -17.53
C PHE A 100 3.18 -10.93 -17.99
N THR A 101 2.64 -12.15 -17.88
CA THR A 101 1.21 -12.41 -17.99
C THR A 101 0.49 -11.96 -16.72
N ARG A 102 -0.79 -11.63 -16.84
CA ARG A 102 -1.64 -11.28 -15.68
C ARG A 102 -1.65 -12.35 -14.58
N ALA A 103 -1.64 -13.63 -14.97
CA ALA A 103 -1.60 -14.73 -14.02
C ALA A 103 -0.29 -14.77 -13.23
N GLU A 104 0.84 -14.41 -13.85
CA GLU A 104 2.14 -14.34 -13.20
C GLU A 104 2.23 -13.15 -12.23
N GLU A 105 1.73 -11.97 -12.63
CA GLU A 105 1.69 -10.79 -11.76
C GLU A 105 0.87 -11.07 -10.49
N LYS A 106 -0.33 -11.63 -10.66
CA LYS A 106 -1.19 -12.04 -9.55
C LYS A 106 -0.53 -13.11 -8.67
N ALA A 107 0.04 -14.15 -9.27
CA ALA A 107 0.74 -15.19 -8.50
C ALA A 107 1.90 -14.61 -7.68
N TYR A 108 2.59 -13.63 -8.24
CA TYR A 108 3.72 -12.97 -7.60
C TYR A 108 3.29 -12.04 -6.46
N SER A 109 2.27 -11.21 -6.66
CA SER A 109 1.67 -10.39 -5.59
C SER A 109 1.15 -11.27 -4.45
N LEU A 110 0.44 -12.37 -4.75
CA LEU A 110 -0.02 -13.34 -3.74
C LEU A 110 1.16 -13.95 -2.97
N PHE A 111 2.26 -14.27 -3.65
CA PHE A 111 3.49 -14.75 -3.00
C PHE A 111 4.07 -13.71 -2.04
N MET A 112 4.14 -12.44 -2.46
CA MET A 112 4.63 -11.35 -1.63
C MET A 112 3.78 -11.14 -0.38
N HIS A 113 2.46 -11.08 -0.52
CA HIS A 113 1.53 -10.96 0.61
C HIS A 113 1.66 -12.15 1.57
N ARG A 114 1.62 -13.39 1.06
CA ARG A 114 1.69 -14.61 1.89
C ARG A 114 3.01 -14.76 2.62
N SER A 115 4.13 -14.45 1.96
CA SER A 115 5.45 -14.53 2.58
C SER A 115 5.61 -13.52 3.72
N CYS A 116 5.16 -12.27 3.53
CA CYS A 116 5.08 -11.27 4.60
C CYS A 116 4.12 -11.70 5.72
N GLY A 117 2.97 -12.29 5.38
CA GLY A 117 2.00 -12.81 6.34
C GLY A 117 2.59 -13.87 7.27
N LEU A 118 3.30 -14.85 6.72
CA LEU A 118 4.00 -15.89 7.49
C LEU A 118 5.08 -15.30 8.42
N ALA A 119 5.82 -14.28 7.95
CA ALA A 119 6.81 -13.60 8.77
C ALA A 119 6.17 -12.89 9.97
N LEU A 120 5.04 -12.20 9.77
CA LEU A 120 4.30 -11.51 10.84
C LEU A 120 3.66 -12.48 11.84
N ILE A 121 3.11 -13.61 11.38
CA ILE A 121 2.62 -14.68 12.26
C ILE A 121 3.77 -15.19 13.14
N GLY A 122 4.90 -15.55 12.53
CA GLY A 122 6.09 -16.03 13.25
C GLY A 122 6.59 -15.01 14.27
N LEU A 123 6.61 -13.73 13.90
CA LEU A 123 6.99 -12.63 14.78
C LEU A 123 6.00 -12.47 15.96
N GLY A 124 4.70 -12.51 15.71
CA GLY A 124 3.67 -12.44 16.75
C GLY A 124 3.78 -13.59 17.76
N LEU A 125 4.03 -14.81 17.28
CA LEU A 125 4.30 -15.98 18.11
C LEU A 125 5.59 -15.83 18.93
N LEU A 126 6.67 -15.33 18.33
CA LEU A 126 7.92 -15.05 19.04
C LEU A 126 7.71 -13.99 20.13
N ILE A 127 6.93 -12.93 19.87
CA ILE A 127 6.64 -11.88 20.85
C ILE A 127 5.83 -12.45 22.00
N LEU A 128 4.84 -13.29 21.68
CA LEU A 128 4.05 -13.99 22.70
C LEU A 128 4.93 -14.91 23.55
N ALA A 129 5.84 -15.68 22.92
CA ALA A 129 6.77 -16.56 23.62
C ALA A 129 7.76 -15.79 24.52
N ASP A 130 8.37 -14.69 24.04
CA ASP A 130 9.24 -13.83 24.87
C ASP A 130 8.50 -13.28 26.09
N ARG A 131 7.26 -12.84 25.86
CA ARG A 131 6.38 -12.32 26.90
C ARG A 131 6.05 -13.40 27.94
N LEU A 132 5.65 -14.61 27.53
CA LEU A 132 5.30 -15.72 28.42
C LEU A 132 6.51 -16.28 29.20
N THR A 133 7.70 -16.27 28.60
CA THR A 133 8.96 -16.73 29.22
C THR A 133 9.61 -15.67 30.12
N GLN A 134 8.87 -14.62 30.51
CA GLN A 134 9.36 -13.54 31.37
C GLN A 134 10.55 -12.80 30.78
N ARG A 135 10.60 -12.62 29.45
CA ARG A 135 11.48 -11.65 28.79
C ARG A 135 12.98 -11.92 28.98
N ARG A 136 13.34 -13.17 29.30
CA ARG A 136 14.69 -13.58 29.71
C ARG A 136 15.67 -13.75 28.55
N HIS A 137 15.22 -13.72 27.30
CA HIS A 137 16.02 -14.10 26.16
C HIS A 137 16.38 -12.90 25.27
N GLY A 138 17.50 -12.24 25.57
CA GLY A 138 18.02 -11.15 24.73
C GLY A 138 18.25 -11.56 23.26
N ALA A 139 18.51 -12.85 23.00
CA ALA A 139 18.62 -13.42 21.66
C ALA A 139 17.30 -13.39 20.88
N ILE A 140 16.16 -13.66 21.55
CA ILE A 140 14.84 -13.64 20.92
C ILE A 140 14.52 -12.23 20.38
N ARG A 141 14.83 -11.19 21.16
CA ARG A 141 14.64 -9.79 20.71
C ARG A 141 15.49 -9.46 19.48
N LYS A 142 16.76 -9.87 19.46
CA LYS A 142 17.61 -9.67 18.28
C LYS A 142 17.04 -10.43 17.08
N GLY A 143 16.57 -11.65 17.28
CA GLY A 143 15.87 -12.44 16.26
C GLY A 143 14.66 -11.71 15.69
N MET A 144 13.79 -11.15 16.53
CA MET A 144 12.65 -10.33 16.10
C MET A 144 13.08 -9.14 15.24
N GLY A 145 14.11 -8.41 15.67
CA GLY A 145 14.63 -7.27 14.93
C GLY A 145 15.23 -7.67 13.57
N ILE A 146 15.91 -8.81 13.52
CA ILE A 146 16.42 -9.40 12.27
C ILE A 146 15.26 -9.78 11.33
N ILE A 147 14.19 -10.41 11.85
CA ILE A 147 13.01 -10.75 11.04
C ILE A 147 12.40 -9.50 10.41
N TRP A 148 12.19 -8.45 11.20
CA TRP A 148 11.69 -7.15 10.68
C TRP A 148 12.60 -6.55 9.59
N LEU A 149 13.91 -6.56 9.82
CA LEU A 149 14.88 -6.07 8.83
C LEU A 149 14.84 -6.89 7.53
N LEU A 150 14.84 -8.23 7.65
CA LEU A 150 14.77 -9.12 6.49
C LEU A 150 13.48 -8.95 5.72
N MET A 151 12.35 -8.76 6.41
CA MET A 151 11.06 -8.50 5.77
C MET A 151 11.07 -7.17 5.01
N GLY A 152 11.63 -6.12 5.59
CA GLY A 152 11.76 -4.84 4.88
C GLY A 152 12.69 -4.92 3.66
N VAL A 153 13.82 -5.62 3.78
CA VAL A 153 14.70 -5.89 2.62
C VAL A 153 14.00 -6.74 1.57
N HIS A 154 13.21 -7.74 1.99
CA HIS A 154 12.43 -8.59 1.10
C HIS A 154 11.42 -7.76 0.30
N ILE A 155 10.67 -6.86 0.93
CA ILE A 155 9.72 -5.96 0.25
C ILE A 155 10.48 -5.00 -0.67
N LEU A 156 11.54 -4.34 -0.19
CA LEU A 156 12.31 -3.39 -0.97
C LEU A 156 12.80 -4.01 -2.30
N TRP A 157 13.31 -5.24 -2.22
CA TRP A 157 13.89 -5.93 -3.37
C TRP A 157 12.83 -6.59 -4.26
N ASN A 158 11.82 -7.22 -3.67
CA ASN A 158 10.93 -8.11 -4.40
C ASN A 158 9.52 -7.55 -4.65
N ALA A 159 9.13 -6.38 -4.13
CA ALA A 159 7.75 -5.91 -4.36
C ALA A 159 7.46 -5.61 -5.85
N ASP A 160 8.49 -5.20 -6.61
CA ASP A 160 8.36 -4.76 -8.00
C ASP A 160 9.51 -5.37 -8.83
N PRO A 161 9.36 -6.59 -9.36
CA PRO A 161 10.44 -7.30 -10.04
C PRO A 161 10.78 -6.70 -11.41
N THR A 162 9.87 -5.90 -11.97
CA THR A 162 10.04 -5.19 -13.24
C THR A 162 10.80 -3.86 -13.09
N ASP A 163 11.03 -3.40 -11.87
CA ASP A 163 11.57 -2.08 -11.56
C ASP A 163 12.79 -2.15 -10.63
N TRP A 164 13.36 -0.99 -10.32
CA TRP A 164 14.51 -0.89 -9.42
C TRP A 164 14.15 -1.47 -8.04
N PRO A 165 15.06 -2.21 -7.36
CA PRO A 165 16.47 -2.41 -7.70
C PRO A 165 16.77 -3.57 -8.64
N VAL A 166 15.76 -4.34 -9.06
CA VAL A 166 15.96 -5.58 -9.83
C VAL A 166 16.23 -5.29 -11.30
N VAL A 167 15.43 -4.39 -11.90
CA VAL A 167 15.50 -4.05 -13.32
C VAL A 167 15.48 -2.54 -13.51
N GLY A 168 16.30 -2.04 -14.43
CA GLY A 168 16.37 -0.62 -14.76
C GLY A 168 17.05 0.23 -13.68
N THR A 169 17.17 1.52 -13.95
CA THR A 169 17.72 2.49 -12.98
C THR A 169 16.62 3.14 -12.15
N PHE A 170 16.95 3.67 -10.98
CA PHE A 170 16.00 4.40 -10.13
C PHE A 170 15.28 5.53 -10.88
N MET A 171 16.02 6.32 -11.67
CA MET A 171 15.45 7.41 -12.47
C MET A 171 14.55 6.90 -13.59
N GLU A 172 14.85 5.73 -14.16
CA GLU A 172 14.00 5.12 -15.18
C GLU A 172 12.68 4.64 -14.59
N SER A 173 12.70 3.97 -13.43
CA SER A 173 11.49 3.53 -12.74
C SER A 173 10.56 4.69 -12.34
N LEU A 174 11.11 5.87 -12.00
CA LEU A 174 10.30 7.05 -11.71
C LEU A 174 9.49 7.57 -12.91
N HIS A 175 9.92 7.31 -14.14
CA HIS A 175 9.26 7.79 -15.35
C HIS A 175 8.40 6.72 -16.04
N ARG A 176 8.30 5.51 -15.47
CA ARG A 176 7.47 4.43 -16.03
C ARG A 176 6.01 4.57 -15.55
N PRO A 177 5.04 4.07 -16.33
CA PRO A 177 3.66 3.92 -15.85
C PRO A 177 3.61 3.10 -14.56
N GLY A 178 2.80 3.53 -13.58
CA GLY A 178 2.74 2.92 -12.26
C GLY A 178 3.98 3.16 -11.40
N SER A 179 4.66 4.28 -11.60
CA SER A 179 5.78 4.72 -10.74
C SER A 179 5.33 5.12 -9.34
N SER A 180 4.08 5.58 -9.18
CA SER A 180 3.44 5.86 -7.90
C SER A 180 3.50 4.61 -7.00
N GLU A 181 2.83 3.52 -7.41
CA GLU A 181 2.75 2.20 -6.74
C GLU A 181 4.13 1.66 -6.34
N TRP A 182 5.06 1.58 -7.29
CA TRP A 182 6.44 1.16 -7.05
C TRP A 182 7.10 1.98 -5.94
N LEU A 183 6.97 3.31 -6.00
CA LEU A 183 7.57 4.20 -5.01
C LEU A 183 6.92 3.99 -3.63
N GLN A 184 5.60 3.74 -3.58
CA GLN A 184 4.91 3.39 -2.35
C GLN A 184 5.51 2.12 -1.74
N HIS A 185 5.69 1.05 -2.52
CA HIS A 185 6.31 -0.19 -2.03
C HIS A 185 7.70 0.06 -1.44
N LYS A 186 8.54 0.88 -2.11
CA LYS A 186 9.90 1.16 -1.62
C LYS A 186 9.88 1.97 -0.34
N VAL A 187 9.04 3.00 -0.25
CA VAL A 187 8.92 3.83 0.96
C VAL A 187 8.32 3.03 2.11
N LEU A 188 7.27 2.24 1.86
CA LEU A 188 6.62 1.38 2.85
C LEU A 188 7.57 0.31 3.40
N SER A 189 8.49 -0.21 2.56
CA SER A 189 9.51 -1.17 3.01
C SER A 189 10.45 -0.61 4.09
N LEU A 190 10.59 0.72 4.19
CA LEU A 190 11.44 1.34 5.19
C LEU A 190 10.86 1.24 6.61
N ILE A 191 9.54 1.10 6.74
CA ILE A 191 8.85 0.97 8.03
C ILE A 191 9.31 -0.30 8.78
N PRO A 192 9.17 -1.52 8.22
CA PRO A 192 9.68 -2.73 8.87
C PRO A 192 11.20 -2.67 9.08
N MET A 193 11.96 -2.06 8.17
CA MET A 193 13.40 -1.87 8.38
C MET A 193 13.70 -0.99 9.60
N ALA A 194 12.98 0.12 9.77
CA ALA A 194 13.14 1.03 10.90
C ALA A 194 12.77 0.34 12.23
N ILE A 195 11.69 -0.44 12.25
CA ILE A 195 11.27 -1.23 13.42
C ILE A 195 12.36 -2.25 13.78
N GLY A 196 12.87 -2.98 12.79
CA GLY A 196 13.90 -3.98 12.99
C GLY A 196 15.23 -3.38 13.47
N LEU A 197 15.65 -2.27 12.87
CA LEU A 197 16.84 -1.53 13.27
C LEU A 197 16.73 -1.04 14.71
N TYR A 198 15.58 -0.49 15.09
CA TYR A 198 15.29 -0.10 16.47
C TYR A 198 15.41 -1.31 17.42
N ALA A 199 14.79 -2.44 17.08
CA ALA A 199 14.80 -3.64 17.93
C ALA A 199 16.21 -4.25 18.15
N VAL A 200 17.07 -4.16 17.13
CA VAL A 200 18.46 -4.63 17.20
C VAL A 200 19.36 -3.64 17.95
N LEU A 201 19.28 -2.35 17.61
CA LEU A 201 20.23 -1.34 18.08
C LEU A 201 19.88 -0.74 19.45
N VAL A 202 18.59 -0.66 19.80
CA VAL A 202 18.17 -0.01 21.04
C VAL A 202 18.22 -1.03 22.18
N PRO A 203 19.10 -0.85 23.19
CA PRO A 203 19.18 -1.75 24.32
C PRO A 203 17.88 -1.75 25.13
N ARG A 204 17.53 -2.89 25.72
CA ARG A 204 16.48 -2.91 26.75
C ARG A 204 16.96 -2.04 27.89
N ARG A 205 16.21 -0.99 28.20
CA ARG A 205 16.36 -0.28 29.46
C ARG A 205 15.52 -1.01 30.51
N GLU A 206 16.03 -1.12 31.73
CA GLU A 206 15.28 -1.66 32.87
C GLU A 206 14.01 -0.83 33.13
N LYS A 207 14.08 0.48 32.84
CA LYS A 207 12.93 1.39 32.86
C LYS A 207 12.47 1.68 31.44
N PRO A 208 11.17 1.59 31.15
CA PRO A 208 10.63 1.96 29.85
C PRO A 208 10.95 3.44 29.59
N ASN A 209 11.43 3.75 28.38
CA ASN A 209 11.56 5.13 27.93
C ASN A 209 10.26 5.52 27.23
N PRO A 210 9.41 6.40 27.82
CA PRO A 210 8.12 6.73 27.24
C PRO A 210 8.24 7.30 25.83
N SER A 211 9.25 8.15 25.58
CA SER A 211 9.45 8.76 24.26
C SER A 211 9.69 7.71 23.18
N ALA A 212 10.54 6.72 23.45
CA ALA A 212 10.79 5.63 22.52
C ALA A 212 9.54 4.76 22.27
N GLY A 213 8.66 4.64 23.26
CA GLY A 213 7.35 4.01 23.11
C GLY A 213 6.41 4.76 22.16
N PHE A 214 6.27 6.08 22.32
CA PHE A 214 5.47 6.94 21.43
C PHE A 214 5.98 6.92 20.00
N VAL A 215 7.29 6.99 19.85
CA VAL A 215 7.98 6.92 18.56
C VAL A 215 7.65 5.65 17.80
N MET A 216 7.75 4.50 18.47
CA MET A 216 7.45 3.22 17.83
C MET A 216 5.97 3.08 17.52
N ALA A 217 5.09 3.56 18.41
CA ALA A 217 3.65 3.61 18.12
C ALA A 217 3.35 4.48 16.90
N ALA A 218 4.03 5.61 16.72
CA ALA A 218 3.88 6.47 15.55
C ALA A 218 4.35 5.79 14.26
N ILE A 219 5.49 5.09 14.28
CA ILE A 219 5.98 4.32 13.11
C ILE A 219 4.99 3.22 12.73
N LEU A 220 4.45 2.48 13.72
CA LEU A 220 3.44 1.45 13.49
C LEU A 220 2.13 2.04 12.94
N ALA A 221 1.68 3.16 13.50
CA ALA A 221 0.47 3.85 13.04
C ALA A 221 0.65 4.38 11.61
N LEU A 222 1.84 4.90 11.28
CA LEU A 222 2.18 5.36 9.94
C LEU A 222 2.07 4.23 8.91
N GLY A 223 2.50 3.01 9.26
CA GLY A 223 2.30 1.85 8.40
C GLY A 223 0.82 1.55 8.15
N GLY A 224 -0.01 1.62 9.20
CA GLY A 224 -1.46 1.45 9.06
C GLY A 224 -2.13 2.54 8.23
N ILE A 225 -1.74 3.80 8.43
CA ILE A 225 -2.25 4.93 7.64
C ILE A 225 -1.83 4.78 6.17
N ALA A 226 -0.57 4.44 5.92
CA ALA A 226 -0.07 4.33 4.56
C ALA A 226 -0.75 3.19 3.78
N LEU A 227 -1.19 2.10 4.45
CA LEU A 227 -2.05 1.07 3.84
C LEU A 227 -3.42 1.59 3.39
N LEU A 228 -3.98 2.64 4.01
CA LEU A 228 -5.24 3.24 3.58
C LEU A 228 -5.11 4.02 2.27
N TYR A 229 -3.90 4.49 1.97
CA TYR A 229 -3.57 5.25 0.76
C TYR A 229 -2.74 4.42 -0.23
N HIS A 230 -2.61 3.12 0.03
CA HIS A 230 -1.86 2.25 -0.84
C HIS A 230 -2.71 1.91 -2.08
N GLU A 231 -2.16 2.18 -3.25
CA GLU A 231 -2.87 2.06 -4.53
C GLU A 231 -2.26 0.99 -5.43
N HIS A 232 -3.13 0.28 -6.14
CA HIS A 232 -2.79 -0.67 -7.20
C HIS A 232 -3.36 -0.18 -8.55
N GLU A 233 -3.01 1.05 -8.95
CA GLU A 233 -3.59 1.71 -10.13
C GLU A 233 -3.38 0.93 -11.44
N HIS A 234 -2.33 0.11 -11.54
CA HIS A 234 -1.87 -0.46 -12.80
C HIS A 234 -2.02 -1.98 -12.90
N SER A 235 -3.02 -2.56 -12.23
CA SER A 235 -3.31 -3.99 -12.34
C SER A 235 -4.68 -4.24 -13.02
N PRO A 236 -4.75 -4.22 -14.37
CA PRO A 236 -5.96 -4.49 -15.13
C PRO A 236 -6.64 -5.79 -14.72
N GLY A 237 -7.90 -5.69 -14.32
CA GLY A 237 -8.77 -6.83 -14.02
C GLY A 237 -8.68 -7.38 -12.60
N MET A 238 -7.97 -6.73 -11.66
CA MET A 238 -8.12 -7.11 -10.24
C MET A 238 -9.43 -6.55 -9.67
N ASP A 239 -10.00 -7.24 -8.68
CA ASP A 239 -11.16 -6.73 -7.95
C ASP A 239 -10.72 -5.62 -6.99
N MET A 240 -10.65 -4.40 -7.50
CA MET A 240 -10.22 -3.22 -6.74
C MET A 240 -11.07 -2.98 -5.48
N ALA A 241 -12.36 -3.33 -5.51
CA ALA A 241 -13.21 -3.19 -4.34
C ALA A 241 -12.83 -4.21 -3.23
N LEU A 242 -12.49 -5.44 -3.62
CA LEU A 242 -11.97 -6.45 -2.70
C LEU A 242 -10.61 -6.06 -2.12
N ILE A 243 -9.70 -5.58 -2.97
CA ILE A 243 -8.36 -5.13 -2.56
C ILE A 243 -8.46 -3.98 -1.56
N VAL A 244 -9.22 -2.92 -1.87
CA VAL A 244 -9.40 -1.77 -0.97
C VAL A 244 -10.00 -2.21 0.37
N LYS A 245 -10.96 -3.13 0.35
CA LYS A 245 -11.54 -3.69 1.58
C LYS A 245 -10.50 -4.45 2.40
N GLN A 246 -9.68 -5.28 1.77
CA GLN A 246 -8.63 -6.04 2.46
C GLN A 246 -7.55 -5.11 3.03
N HIS A 247 -7.08 -4.12 2.27
CA HIS A 247 -6.15 -3.10 2.76
C HIS A 247 -6.71 -2.28 3.92
N THR A 248 -8.00 -1.93 3.86
CA THR A 248 -8.67 -1.24 4.97
C THR A 248 -8.67 -2.09 6.24
N MET A 249 -8.92 -3.41 6.14
CA MET A 249 -8.87 -4.30 7.30
C MET A 249 -7.45 -4.41 7.86
N MET A 250 -6.44 -4.57 7.00
CA MET A 250 -5.03 -4.60 7.39
C MET A 250 -4.59 -3.29 8.06
N ALA A 251 -5.02 -2.14 7.53
CA ALA A 251 -4.76 -0.83 8.09
C ALA A 251 -5.34 -0.70 9.51
N MET A 252 -6.59 -1.13 9.71
CA MET A 252 -7.23 -1.11 11.03
C MET A 252 -6.52 -2.04 12.01
N THR A 253 -6.08 -3.22 11.59
CA THR A 253 -5.29 -4.13 12.42
C THR A 253 -3.92 -3.54 12.76
N ALA A 254 -3.25 -2.86 11.82
CA ALA A 254 -2.00 -2.14 12.07
C ALA A 254 -2.17 -0.99 13.08
N LEU A 255 -3.25 -0.20 12.97
CA LEU A 255 -3.59 0.84 13.95
C LEU A 255 -3.88 0.25 15.33
N PHE A 256 -4.54 -0.91 15.39
CA PHE A 256 -4.73 -1.65 16.64
C PHE A 256 -3.40 -2.10 17.26
N ILE A 257 -2.44 -2.58 16.46
CA ILE A 257 -1.08 -2.93 16.92
C ILE A 257 -0.39 -1.69 17.48
N ALA A 258 -0.48 -0.55 16.80
CA ALA A 258 0.10 0.72 17.25
C ALA A 258 -0.48 1.17 18.60
N ALA A 259 -1.81 1.12 18.76
CA ALA A 259 -2.49 1.42 20.01
C ALA A 259 -2.09 0.43 21.13
N GLY A 260 -1.97 -0.87 20.81
CA GLY A 260 -1.50 -1.90 21.73
C GLY A 260 -0.06 -1.66 22.20
N TRP A 261 0.82 -1.23 21.29
CA TRP A 261 2.20 -0.87 21.62
C TRP A 261 2.26 0.36 22.53
N LEU A 262 1.46 1.38 22.23
CA LEU A 262 1.35 2.59 23.05
C LEU A 262 0.85 2.26 24.46
N ALA A 263 -0.19 1.45 24.57
CA ALA A 263 -0.72 0.95 25.84
C ALA A 263 0.31 0.18 26.68
N ASP A 264 1.16 -0.64 26.04
CA ASP A 264 2.25 -1.35 26.71
C ASP A 264 3.34 -0.40 27.21
N SER A 265 3.60 0.69 26.46
CA SER A 265 4.60 1.72 26.79
C SER A 265 4.16 2.68 27.91
N LEU A 266 2.85 2.82 28.14
CA LEU A 266 2.31 3.67 29.20
C LEU A 266 2.24 2.90 30.53
N GLU A 267 3.08 3.29 31.50
CA GLU A 267 3.11 2.71 32.85
C GLU A 267 1.77 2.85 33.59
N ARG A 268 1.02 3.94 33.32
CA ARG A 268 -0.26 4.25 33.97
C ARG A 268 -1.37 3.24 33.66
N LEU A 269 -1.24 2.49 32.57
CA LEU A 269 -2.25 1.53 32.16
C LEU A 269 -1.90 0.14 32.69
N SER A 270 -2.46 -0.28 33.81
CA SER A 270 -2.11 -1.55 34.48
C SER A 270 -2.92 -2.77 34.02
N TRP A 271 -3.71 -2.63 32.95
CA TRP A 271 -4.63 -3.68 32.50
C TRP A 271 -3.90 -4.89 31.88
N LYS A 272 -4.09 -6.08 32.47
CA LYS A 272 -3.40 -7.33 32.11
C LYS A 272 -3.48 -7.70 30.61
N PRO A 273 -4.61 -7.56 29.90
CA PRO A 273 -4.75 -7.91 28.49
C PRO A 273 -3.86 -7.10 27.53
N LYS A 274 -3.34 -5.93 27.94
CA LYS A 274 -2.41 -5.15 27.10
C LYS A 274 -1.17 -5.94 26.67
N PHE A 275 -0.83 -6.96 27.47
CA PHE A 275 0.22 -7.93 27.20
C PHE A 275 -0.02 -8.76 25.93
N TYR A 276 -1.25 -8.92 25.47
CA TYR A 276 -1.59 -9.74 24.31
C TYR A 276 -1.91 -8.93 23.04
N LEU A 277 -2.14 -7.62 23.15
CA LEU A 277 -2.62 -6.81 22.02
C LEU A 277 -1.65 -6.83 20.83
N VAL A 278 -0.37 -6.53 21.05
CA VAL A 278 0.66 -6.53 19.99
C VAL A 278 0.83 -7.91 19.35
N PRO A 279 1.11 -9.01 20.09
CA PRO A 279 1.29 -10.31 19.45
C PRO A 279 0.03 -10.81 18.75
N ILE A 280 -1.17 -10.61 19.31
CA ILE A 280 -2.42 -10.99 18.65
C ILE A 280 -2.61 -10.16 17.37
N GLY A 281 -2.41 -8.84 17.44
CA GLY A 281 -2.54 -7.98 16.26
C GLY A 281 -1.58 -8.38 15.14
N LEU A 282 -0.32 -8.71 15.46
CA LEU A 282 0.66 -9.20 14.47
C LEU A 282 0.25 -10.55 13.85
N ILE A 283 -0.32 -11.46 14.64
CA ILE A 283 -0.87 -12.72 14.12
C ILE A 283 -2.07 -12.44 13.22
N LEU A 284 -2.97 -11.52 13.60
CA LEU A 284 -4.16 -11.17 12.82
C LEU A 284 -3.78 -10.56 11.47
N ILE A 285 -2.92 -9.53 11.42
CA ILE A 285 -2.48 -8.95 10.15
C ILE A 285 -1.68 -9.95 9.31
N GLY A 286 -0.91 -10.83 9.97
CA GLY A 286 -0.21 -11.90 9.27
C GLY A 286 -1.16 -12.93 8.64
N LEU A 287 -2.29 -13.23 9.30
CA LEU A 287 -3.35 -14.07 8.73
C LEU A 287 -4.08 -13.37 7.60
N GLU A 288 -4.43 -12.07 7.75
CA GLU A 288 -5.04 -11.26 6.70
C GLU A 288 -4.19 -11.26 5.41
N LEU A 289 -2.87 -11.08 5.55
CA LEU A 289 -1.91 -11.18 4.45
C LEU A 289 -1.80 -12.61 3.88
N ALA A 290 -1.86 -13.64 4.73
CA ALA A 290 -1.75 -15.03 4.28
C ALA A 290 -2.99 -15.51 3.49
N ILE A 291 -4.18 -14.98 3.82
CA ILE A 291 -5.43 -15.27 3.11
C ILE A 291 -5.78 -14.23 2.04
N TYR A 292 -4.92 -13.23 1.84
CA TYR A 292 -5.08 -12.17 0.86
C TYR A 292 -5.36 -12.74 -0.54
N THR A 293 -6.23 -12.05 -1.28
CA THR A 293 -6.62 -12.41 -2.64
C THR A 293 -7.04 -11.18 -3.42
N GLU A 294 -6.77 -11.18 -4.72
CA GLU A 294 -7.00 -10.07 -5.65
C GLU A 294 -7.54 -10.54 -7.00
#